data_AF-A0A0C9SV41-F1
#
_entry.id   AF-A0A0C9SV41-F1
#
_cell.length_a   1.000
_cell.length_b   1.000
_cell.length_c   1.000
_cell.angle_alpha   90.00
_cell.angle_beta   90.00
_cell.angle_gamma   90.00
#
_symmetry.space_group_name_H-M   'P 1'
#
loop_
_entity.id
_entity.type
_entity.pdbx_description
1 polymer ?
#
loop_
_entity_poly.entity_id
_entity_poly.type
_entity_poly.pdbx_seq_one_letter_code
_entity_poly.pdbx_strand_id
1 'polypeptide(L)'
;SVDVIVCIDACFTQKRSRNARDDVTQDPPNPTQPNFISEFDVKAMEAHVEACHNANGTWKRSQVLAADGDGYENGMKIPISALDACGDSFIAADEKREKASTRYFADTGLMAMLCRHDRVLWLVNMTSAGEKHYYALALIQRLFNHLPSDMSVGLLYDIGCQLEQSCRKWEFFSEAILSRLTFAIAVFHAYGHQWPCQVIYHPRKRIGFGLSDGEGCERLWSFLKPLIPVLRVSGFHQRLFVLDYQVHHLHAKSLACFGDWLHRRWLHYRKKMAAASEALASLDIDESILRDQWAAQVAHQTVPLARQSKNKGEEEIARVLALEKILEHQQISIDDLEHQLITESVCDVIDLNTCLLKARRKLMATTTLVAKRRVALGVSDRANLAALKRNVYLQVRMNARAVKTRIWERLRQCKFELERLECAYRTTVNGTSSLLIILDHVQAAIKRCEPTILKLVSNYNTLCKQLQTLIKVGTAPLGVVSPPCISREGIFQLDVDDDIWQDIGLDDATTDPPLWLADESVRMGICHLLEYDRCVEEEDRLCRERCILQEWMMLEWNNLQRA
;
A
#
# COMPACT_ATOMS: atom_id res chain seq x y z
N SER A 1 8.92 17.94 8.94
CA SER A 1 9.51 17.46 7.67
C SER A 1 10.72 16.60 8.02
N VAL A 2 11.04 15.55 7.26
CA VAL A 2 12.25 14.74 7.52
C VAL A 2 13.50 15.46 7.03
N ASP A 3 14.65 15.24 7.65
CA ASP A 3 15.88 15.94 7.28
C ASP A 3 16.49 15.38 6.00
N VAL A 4 16.60 14.06 5.90
CA VAL A 4 17.15 13.35 4.73
C VAL A 4 16.18 12.31 4.19
N ILE A 5 16.27 12.05 2.88
CA ILE A 5 15.46 11.03 2.20
C ILE A 5 16.41 10.06 1.50
N VAL A 6 16.19 8.77 1.76
CA VAL A 6 16.90 7.67 1.14
C VAL A 6 15.91 6.68 0.52
N CYS A 7 16.34 5.97 -0.52
CA CYS A 7 15.62 4.82 -1.03
C CYS A 7 16.49 3.57 -0.96
N ILE A 8 15.84 2.43 -0.78
CA ILE A 8 16.46 1.11 -0.82
C ILE A 8 15.70 0.18 -1.75
N ASP A 9 16.42 -0.71 -2.42
CA ASP A 9 15.82 -1.77 -3.25
C ASP A 9 16.83 -2.89 -3.52
N ALA A 10 16.34 -4.07 -3.93
CA ALA A 10 17.12 -5.26 -4.25
C ALA A 10 16.99 -5.68 -5.72
N CYS A 11 18.12 -5.81 -6.41
CA CYS A 11 18.21 -6.31 -7.77
C CYS A 11 18.63 -7.78 -7.83
N PHE A 12 17.67 -8.69 -7.99
CA PHE A 12 17.94 -10.13 -8.12
C PHE A 12 18.53 -10.55 -9.46
N THR A 13 18.64 -9.66 -10.44
CA THR A 13 19.27 -10.01 -11.73
C THR A 13 20.80 -9.97 -11.65
N GLN A 14 21.34 -9.20 -10.70
CA GLN A 14 22.76 -9.06 -10.39
C GLN A 14 23.27 -10.30 -9.61
N LYS A 15 23.20 -11.49 -10.21
CA LYS A 15 23.70 -12.74 -9.64
C LYS A 15 25.15 -13.01 -10.03
N ARG A 16 25.90 -13.73 -9.20
CA ARG A 16 27.23 -14.29 -9.52
C ARG A 16 27.20 -15.81 -9.39
N SER A 17 27.63 -16.53 -10.41
CA SER A 17 27.69 -17.99 -10.42
C SER A 17 28.75 -18.50 -9.46
N ARG A 18 28.53 -19.68 -8.87
CA ARG A 18 29.59 -20.45 -8.22
C ARG A 18 30.51 -20.98 -9.31
N ASN A 19 31.74 -20.49 -9.39
CA ASN A 19 32.72 -21.00 -10.35
C ASN A 19 33.69 -21.94 -9.64
N ALA A 20 34.02 -23.09 -10.25
CA ALA A 20 35.05 -24.00 -9.74
C ALA A 20 36.45 -23.36 -9.70
N ARG A 21 36.62 -22.19 -10.33
CA ARG A 21 37.85 -21.38 -10.31
C ARG A 21 37.94 -20.45 -9.10
N ASP A 22 36.87 -20.21 -8.36
CA ASP A 22 36.91 -19.35 -7.16
C ASP A 22 37.91 -19.89 -6.11
N ASP A 23 38.13 -21.22 -6.07
CA ASP A 23 39.12 -21.90 -5.23
C ASP A 23 40.55 -21.92 -5.82
N VAL A 24 40.72 -21.56 -7.10
CA VAL A 24 41.97 -21.75 -7.87
C VAL A 24 42.57 -20.44 -8.40
N THR A 25 41.80 -19.34 -8.48
CA THR A 25 42.28 -18.07 -9.03
C THR A 25 42.73 -17.07 -7.97
N GLN A 26 43.92 -16.51 -8.21
CA GLN A 26 44.41 -15.24 -7.69
C GLN A 26 43.45 -14.10 -8.09
N ASP A 27 42.29 -13.99 -7.44
CA ASP A 27 41.42 -12.82 -7.57
C ASP A 27 41.98 -11.74 -6.64
N PRO A 28 42.71 -10.74 -7.17
CA PRO A 28 43.40 -9.77 -6.33
C PRO A 28 42.36 -8.98 -5.52
N PRO A 29 42.67 -8.65 -4.25
CA PRO A 29 41.75 -7.89 -3.42
C PRO A 29 41.44 -6.56 -4.11
N ASN A 30 40.20 -6.10 -3.95
CA ASN A 30 39.77 -4.82 -4.48
C ASN A 30 40.70 -3.71 -3.92
N PRO A 31 41.43 -2.95 -4.76
CA PRO A 31 42.34 -1.92 -4.28
C PRO A 31 41.62 -0.66 -3.78
N THR A 32 40.31 -0.53 -4.00
CA THR A 32 39.50 0.62 -3.53
C THR A 32 38.82 0.31 -2.20
N GLN A 33 38.53 1.36 -1.41
CA GLN A 33 37.59 1.22 -0.30
C GLN A 33 36.19 1.04 -0.89
N PRO A 34 35.55 -0.13 -0.72
CA PRO A 34 34.31 -0.42 -1.40
C PRO A 34 33.16 0.36 -0.76
N ASN A 35 32.23 0.86 -1.57
CA ASN A 35 30.92 1.33 -1.10
C ASN A 35 30.00 0.18 -0.63
N PHE A 36 30.57 -0.97 -0.25
CA PHE A 36 29.84 -2.15 0.20
C PHE A 36 29.84 -2.24 1.72
N ILE A 37 28.71 -2.63 2.30
CA ILE A 37 28.67 -3.10 3.68
C ILE A 37 29.50 -4.37 3.79
N SER A 38 30.32 -4.45 4.83
CA SER A 38 31.19 -5.60 5.06
C SER A 38 30.36 -6.87 5.31
N GLU A 39 30.85 -8.03 4.88
CA GLU A 39 30.18 -9.31 5.15
C GLU A 39 30.02 -9.55 6.67
N PHE A 40 30.96 -9.05 7.47
CA PHE A 40 30.90 -9.08 8.92
C PHE A 40 29.67 -8.33 9.46
N ASP A 41 29.44 -7.09 9.01
CA ASP A 41 28.30 -6.28 9.46
C ASP A 41 26.97 -6.88 9.01
N VAL A 42 26.90 -7.46 7.81
CA VAL A 42 25.70 -8.16 7.31
C VAL A 42 25.40 -9.40 8.17
N LYS A 43 26.42 -10.21 8.47
CA LYS A 43 26.27 -11.40 9.33
C LYS A 43 25.90 -11.02 10.77
N ALA A 44 26.45 -9.91 11.28
CA ALA A 44 26.07 -9.39 12.59
C ALA A 44 24.59 -8.99 12.62
N MET A 45 24.09 -8.36 11.55
CA MET A 45 22.67 -8.03 11.41
C MET A 45 21.80 -9.28 11.25
N GLU A 46 22.25 -10.30 10.49
CA GLU A 46 21.55 -11.59 10.39
C GLU A 46 21.41 -12.25 11.77
N ALA A 47 22.51 -12.32 12.53
CA ALA A 47 22.49 -12.87 13.90
C ALA A 47 21.60 -12.05 14.85
N HIS A 48 21.58 -10.72 14.72
CA HIS A 48 20.68 -9.84 15.47
C HIS A 48 19.21 -10.13 15.15
N VAL A 49 18.87 -10.25 13.88
CA VAL A 49 17.50 -10.60 13.44
C VAL A 49 17.09 -11.97 13.97
N GLU A 50 17.95 -12.98 13.88
CA GLU A 50 17.70 -14.30 14.46
C GLU A 50 17.52 -14.25 15.99
N ALA A 51 18.33 -13.45 16.68
CA ALA A 51 18.21 -13.24 18.12
C ALA A 51 16.87 -12.57 18.47
N CYS A 52 16.44 -11.54 17.75
CA CYS A 52 15.14 -10.90 17.91
C CYS A 52 13.98 -11.88 17.70
N HIS A 53 14.06 -12.72 16.65
CA HIS A 53 13.05 -13.76 16.41
C HIS A 53 12.99 -14.80 17.53
N ASN A 54 14.14 -15.21 18.06
CA ASN A 54 14.22 -16.18 19.15
C ASN A 54 13.76 -15.61 20.50
N ALA A 55 14.16 -14.36 20.81
CA ALA A 55 13.77 -13.66 22.03
C ALA A 55 12.27 -13.38 22.07
N ASN A 56 11.70 -13.03 20.91
CA ASN A 56 10.26 -12.81 20.73
C ASN A 56 9.53 -14.10 20.31
N GLY A 57 10.12 -15.27 20.60
CA GLY A 57 9.70 -16.61 20.15
C GLY A 57 8.22 -16.92 20.39
N THR A 58 7.55 -17.42 19.35
CA THR A 58 6.09 -17.41 19.19
C THR A 58 5.50 -16.16 19.83
N TRP A 59 5.55 -15.03 19.11
CA TRP A 59 4.47 -14.08 19.22
C TRP A 59 3.16 -14.88 19.08
N LYS A 60 2.59 -15.29 20.22
CA LYS A 60 1.20 -15.67 20.32
C LYS A 60 0.54 -14.41 19.83
N ARG A 61 0.14 -14.40 18.56
CA ARG A 61 -0.73 -13.41 17.94
C ARG A 61 -1.60 -12.92 19.06
N SER A 62 -1.30 -11.73 19.59
CA SER A 62 -1.76 -11.36 20.93
C SER A 62 -3.20 -11.77 20.98
N GLN A 63 -3.54 -12.60 21.97
CA GLN A 63 -4.84 -13.23 22.14
C GLN A 63 -5.97 -12.20 22.36
N VAL A 64 -5.75 -10.97 21.93
CA VAL A 64 -6.67 -9.89 21.60
C VAL A 64 -7.33 -10.12 20.23
N LEU A 65 -6.72 -10.86 19.30
CA LEU A 65 -7.22 -11.07 17.92
C LEU A 65 -7.91 -12.42 17.66
N ALA A 66 -8.24 -13.18 18.70
CA ALA A 66 -9.06 -14.39 18.55
C ALA A 66 -10.54 -14.17 18.92
N ALA A 67 -10.90 -12.99 19.44
CA ALA A 67 -12.26 -12.69 19.88
C ALA A 67 -12.97 -11.63 19.02
N ASP A 68 -12.29 -10.55 18.59
CA ASP A 68 -12.93 -9.39 17.94
C ASP A 68 -12.13 -8.83 16.75
N GLY A 69 -12.67 -8.98 15.53
CA GLY A 69 -12.39 -8.07 14.39
C GLY A 69 -11.05 -8.15 13.65
N ASP A 70 -11.00 -7.47 12.48
CA ASP A 70 -9.77 -6.92 11.91
C ASP A 70 -9.34 -5.74 12.80
N GLY A 71 -8.04 -5.56 13.01
CA GLY A 71 -7.51 -4.57 13.94
C GLY A 71 -6.24 -3.93 13.40
N TYR A 72 -5.62 -3.08 14.22
CA TYR A 72 -4.30 -2.54 13.93
C TYR A 72 -3.23 -3.32 14.68
N GLU A 73 -2.08 -3.54 14.04
CA GLU A 73 -0.87 -3.89 14.77
C GLU A 73 -0.31 -2.68 15.51
N ASN A 74 0.46 -2.93 16.59
CA ASN A 74 0.97 -1.86 17.43
C ASN A 74 1.84 -0.88 16.61
N GLY A 75 1.50 0.40 16.66
CA GLY A 75 2.17 1.47 15.91
C GLY A 75 1.85 1.54 14.42
N MET A 76 1.02 0.64 13.88
CA MET A 76 0.60 0.65 12.48
C MET A 76 -0.67 1.49 12.28
N LYS A 77 -0.79 2.13 11.12
CA LYS A 77 -1.94 2.98 10.73
C LYS A 77 -2.84 2.34 9.67
N ILE A 78 -2.56 1.10 9.29
CA ILE A 78 -3.34 0.33 8.32
C ILE A 78 -3.79 -0.99 8.95
N PRO A 79 -4.98 -1.49 8.57
CA PRO A 79 -5.50 -2.75 9.11
C PRO A 79 -4.61 -3.94 8.78
N ILE A 80 -4.65 -4.96 9.63
CA ILE A 80 -3.91 -6.22 9.45
C ILE A 80 -4.31 -6.88 8.13
N SER A 81 -5.60 -6.89 7.78
CA SER A 81 -6.06 -7.45 6.51
C SER A 81 -5.43 -6.77 5.28
N ALA A 82 -5.26 -5.45 5.33
CA ALA A 82 -4.62 -4.69 4.27
C ALA A 82 -3.11 -4.96 4.22
N LEU A 83 -2.46 -5.12 5.37
CA LEU A 83 -1.04 -5.51 5.47
C LEU A 83 -0.81 -6.92 4.90
N ASP A 84 -1.59 -7.91 5.32
CA ASP A 84 -1.50 -9.28 4.82
C ASP A 84 -1.70 -9.32 3.29
N ALA A 85 -2.71 -8.60 2.79
CA ALA A 85 -2.97 -8.51 1.35
C ALA A 85 -1.88 -7.75 0.58
N CYS A 86 -1.16 -6.81 1.21
CA CYS A 86 0.05 -6.20 0.63
C CYS A 86 1.20 -7.23 0.59
N GLY A 87 1.42 -7.98 1.67
CA GLY A 87 2.44 -9.04 1.73
C GLY A 87 2.25 -10.10 0.64
N ASP A 88 1.03 -10.62 0.50
CA ASP A 88 0.68 -11.63 -0.51
C ASP A 88 0.82 -11.10 -1.95
N SER A 89 0.64 -9.79 -2.12
CA SER A 89 0.67 -9.09 -3.40
C SER A 89 2.07 -8.85 -3.96
N PHE A 90 3.12 -8.84 -3.12
CA PHE A 90 4.47 -8.51 -3.56
C PHE A 90 5.38 -9.72 -3.49
N ILE A 91 5.89 -10.11 -4.66
CA ILE A 91 6.93 -11.15 -4.79
C ILE A 91 8.19 -10.76 -3.98
N ALA A 92 8.38 -9.47 -3.67
CA ALA A 92 9.41 -8.94 -2.77
C ALA A 92 9.23 -9.28 -1.29
N ALA A 93 7.99 -9.32 -0.79
CA ALA A 93 7.71 -9.60 0.62
C ALA A 93 7.65 -11.11 0.93
N ASP A 94 7.57 -11.98 -0.09
CA ASP A 94 7.48 -13.43 0.10
C ASP A 94 8.87 -14.06 0.38
N GLU A 95 9.27 -14.06 1.66
CA GLU A 95 10.49 -14.74 2.14
C GLU A 95 10.52 -16.24 1.81
N LYS A 96 9.36 -16.88 1.54
CA LYS A 96 9.26 -18.32 1.34
C LYS A 96 9.59 -18.76 -0.10
N ARG A 97 9.74 -17.82 -1.04
CA ARG A 97 9.97 -18.12 -2.45
C ARG A 97 11.42 -17.85 -2.85
N GLU A 98 12.15 -18.90 -3.23
CA GLU A 98 13.54 -18.79 -3.70
C GLU A 98 13.62 -18.05 -5.05
N LYS A 99 13.93 -16.74 -5.02
CA LYS A 99 14.18 -15.92 -6.24
C LYS A 99 15.49 -16.25 -6.96
N ALA A 100 16.40 -16.93 -6.26
CA ALA A 100 17.66 -17.43 -6.80
C ALA A 100 18.10 -18.65 -5.99
N SER A 101 18.45 -19.73 -6.69
CA SER A 101 19.01 -20.91 -6.05
C SER A 101 20.46 -20.66 -5.63
N THR A 102 20.73 -20.79 -4.34
CA THR A 102 22.08 -20.73 -3.74
C THR A 102 22.99 -21.88 -4.19
N ARG A 103 22.42 -22.90 -4.86
CA ARG A 103 23.15 -24.02 -5.45
C ARG A 103 23.99 -23.60 -6.65
N TYR A 104 23.47 -22.71 -7.50
CA TYR A 104 24.13 -22.29 -8.74
C TYR A 104 24.83 -20.93 -8.60
N PHE A 105 24.33 -20.09 -7.70
CA PHE A 105 24.82 -18.73 -7.51
C PHE A 105 25.46 -18.57 -6.14
N ALA A 106 26.65 -17.97 -6.12
CA ALA A 106 27.33 -17.56 -4.90
C ALA A 106 26.73 -16.25 -4.38
N ASP A 107 26.44 -15.32 -5.30
CA ASP A 107 25.71 -14.08 -5.01
C ASP A 107 24.33 -14.18 -5.67
N THR A 108 23.27 -14.03 -4.87
CA THR A 108 21.86 -14.17 -5.30
C THR A 108 21.23 -12.87 -5.76
N GLY A 109 21.88 -11.74 -5.50
CA GLY A 109 21.43 -10.39 -5.86
C GLY A 109 22.32 -9.30 -5.32
N LEU A 110 21.91 -8.06 -5.52
CA LEU A 110 22.56 -6.85 -5.01
C LEU A 110 21.50 -5.92 -4.42
N MET A 111 21.69 -5.48 -3.18
CA MET A 111 20.83 -4.46 -2.55
C MET A 111 21.57 -3.13 -2.50
N ALA A 112 20.85 -2.02 -2.63
CA ALA A 112 21.44 -0.68 -2.56
C ALA A 112 20.65 0.25 -1.66
N MET A 113 21.35 1.23 -1.08
CA MET A 113 20.77 2.44 -0.50
C MET A 113 21.31 3.65 -1.25
N LEU A 114 20.40 4.51 -1.71
CA LEU A 114 20.71 5.77 -2.38
C LEU A 114 20.10 6.94 -1.62
N CYS A 115 20.73 8.10 -1.66
CA CYS A 115 20.05 9.35 -1.29
C CYS A 115 19.10 9.82 -2.41
N ARG A 116 18.23 10.79 -2.12
CA ARG A 116 17.32 11.40 -3.10
C ARG A 116 18.00 12.04 -4.33
N HIS A 117 19.33 12.21 -4.29
CA HIS A 117 20.15 12.72 -5.40
C HIS A 117 20.66 11.62 -6.33
N ASP A 118 20.14 10.40 -6.20
CA ASP A 118 20.55 9.21 -6.96
C ASP A 118 22.03 8.81 -6.75
N ARG A 119 22.59 9.17 -5.59
CA ARG A 119 23.95 8.78 -5.22
C ARG A 119 23.87 7.57 -4.29
N VAL A 120 24.56 6.50 -4.69
CA VAL A 120 24.74 5.31 -3.86
C VAL A 120 25.48 5.68 -2.59
N LEU A 121 24.88 5.39 -1.45
CA LEU A 121 25.54 5.49 -0.15
C LEU A 121 26.24 4.18 0.17
N TRP A 122 25.49 3.07 0.09
CA TRP A 122 26.02 1.73 0.33
C TRP A 122 25.35 0.67 -0.54
N LEU A 123 26.10 -0.38 -0.84
CA LEU A 123 25.66 -1.61 -1.48
C LEU A 123 25.78 -2.79 -0.52
N VAL A 124 24.93 -3.80 -0.69
CA VAL A 124 25.04 -5.07 0.02
C VAL A 124 24.98 -6.21 -0.98
N ASN A 125 26.00 -7.06 -0.96
CA ASN A 125 25.99 -8.28 -1.74
C ASN A 125 25.10 -9.31 -1.06
N MET A 126 24.14 -9.87 -1.78
CA MET A 126 23.20 -10.85 -1.23
C MET A 126 23.70 -12.26 -1.49
N THR A 127 23.76 -13.10 -0.46
CA THR A 127 24.28 -14.48 -0.54
C THR A 127 23.26 -15.55 -0.15
N SER A 128 22.11 -15.13 0.39
CA SER A 128 20.99 -16.01 0.76
C SER A 128 19.93 -16.10 -0.34
N ALA A 129 19.12 -17.17 -0.34
CA ALA A 129 17.95 -17.23 -1.19
C ALA A 129 16.89 -16.20 -0.73
N GLY A 130 16.44 -15.34 -1.63
CA GLY A 130 15.43 -14.31 -1.36
C GLY A 130 15.97 -13.02 -0.75
N GLU A 131 15.09 -12.03 -0.61
CA GLU A 131 15.34 -10.76 0.08
C GLU A 131 14.94 -10.93 1.53
N LYS A 132 15.91 -11.39 2.31
CA LYS A 132 15.78 -11.42 3.76
C LYS A 132 15.86 -9.99 4.29
N HIS A 133 15.03 -9.65 5.27
CA HIS A 133 14.96 -8.29 5.82
C HIS A 133 16.30 -7.75 6.32
N TYR A 134 17.23 -8.60 6.78
CA TYR A 134 18.51 -8.14 7.36
C TYR A 134 19.40 -7.34 6.38
N TYR A 135 19.26 -7.51 5.06
CA TYR A 135 20.01 -6.68 4.11
C TYR A 135 19.56 -5.21 4.18
N ALA A 136 18.24 -4.98 4.19
CA ALA A 136 17.64 -3.67 4.39
C ALA A 136 18.01 -3.09 5.75
N LEU A 137 17.91 -3.91 6.80
CA LEU A 137 18.23 -3.50 8.17
C LEU A 137 19.70 -3.13 8.34
N ALA A 138 20.62 -3.84 7.69
CA ALA A 138 22.05 -3.52 7.71
C ALA A 138 22.33 -2.15 7.07
N LEU A 139 21.67 -1.83 5.95
CA LEU A 139 21.75 -0.51 5.32
C LEU A 139 21.22 0.60 6.24
N ILE A 140 20.06 0.38 6.86
CA ILE A 140 19.45 1.34 7.78
C ILE A 140 20.34 1.56 9.01
N GLN A 141 20.83 0.48 9.63
CA GLN A 141 21.73 0.59 10.78
C GLN A 141 23.02 1.33 10.42
N ARG A 142 23.60 1.03 9.25
CA ARG A 142 24.78 1.74 8.76
C ARG A 142 24.50 3.23 8.60
N LEU A 143 23.37 3.60 8.00
CA LEU A 143 22.96 4.99 7.87
C LEU A 143 22.88 5.68 9.24
N PHE A 144 22.13 5.13 10.19
CA PHE A 144 21.96 5.75 11.52
C PHE A 144 23.25 5.84 12.34
N ASN A 145 24.24 4.98 12.10
CA ASN A 145 25.58 5.10 12.71
C ASN A 145 26.37 6.31 12.18
N HIS A 146 26.00 6.83 11.00
CA HIS A 146 26.65 7.99 10.37
C HIS A 146 25.83 9.28 10.46
N LEU A 147 24.63 9.23 11.04
CA LEU A 147 23.77 10.41 11.20
C LEU A 147 23.82 10.95 12.64
N PRO A 148 23.66 12.27 12.82
CA PRO A 148 23.41 12.86 14.14
C PRO A 148 22.20 12.22 14.85
N SER A 149 22.19 12.26 16.19
CA SER A 149 21.13 11.63 17.00
C SER A 149 19.77 12.32 16.90
N ASP A 150 19.74 13.57 16.45
CA ASP A 150 18.55 14.40 16.25
C ASP A 150 18.02 14.38 14.81
N MET A 151 18.79 13.84 13.86
CA MET A 151 18.41 13.83 12.45
C MET A 151 17.34 12.77 12.15
N SER A 152 16.31 13.17 11.41
CA SER A 152 15.21 12.34 10.95
C SER A 152 15.37 11.88 9.49
N VAL A 153 14.89 10.67 9.18
CA VAL A 153 15.09 9.98 7.89
C VAL A 153 13.74 9.58 7.30
N GLY A 154 13.50 9.96 6.04
CA GLY A 154 12.47 9.37 5.19
C GLY A 154 13.04 8.20 4.39
N LEU A 155 12.47 7.00 4.55
CA LEU A 155 12.87 5.79 3.83
C LEU A 155 11.81 5.43 2.79
N LEU A 156 12.23 5.35 1.52
CA LEU A 156 11.43 4.88 0.40
C LEU A 156 11.83 3.43 0.07
N TYR A 157 10.87 2.51 0.19
CA TYR A 157 11.09 1.10 -0.13
C TYR A 157 9.81 0.47 -0.65
N ASP A 158 9.93 -0.38 -1.67
CA ASP A 158 8.83 -1.11 -2.31
C ASP A 158 7.90 -1.81 -1.33
N ILE A 159 8.47 -2.41 -0.29
CA ILE A 159 7.74 -3.10 0.78
C ILE A 159 7.85 -2.36 2.10
N GLY A 160 7.95 -1.03 2.06
CA GLY A 160 8.12 -0.17 3.25
C GLY A 160 7.08 -0.40 4.34
N CYS A 161 5.82 -0.71 3.99
CA CYS A 161 4.78 -1.05 4.97
C CYS A 161 5.06 -2.38 5.70
N GLN A 162 5.57 -3.39 4.99
CA GLN A 162 5.94 -4.70 5.56
C GLN A 162 7.22 -4.61 6.39
N LEU A 163 8.17 -3.77 5.95
CA LEU A 163 9.38 -3.51 6.71
C LEU A 163 9.07 -2.79 8.02
N GLU A 164 8.22 -1.75 8.01
CA GLU A 164 7.77 -1.09 9.24
C GLU A 164 7.08 -2.06 10.19
N GLN A 165 6.14 -2.86 9.64
CA GLN A 165 5.44 -3.90 10.40
C GLN A 165 6.43 -4.85 11.08
N SER A 166 7.41 -5.36 10.32
CA SER A 166 8.41 -6.30 10.83
C SER A 166 9.32 -5.65 11.88
N CYS A 167 9.75 -4.40 11.67
CA CYS A 167 10.56 -3.66 12.62
C CYS A 167 9.84 -3.46 13.96
N ARG A 168 8.54 -3.13 13.93
CA ARG A 168 7.73 -2.94 15.14
C ARG A 168 7.39 -4.27 15.83
N LYS A 169 7.08 -5.29 15.04
CA LYS A 169 6.70 -6.62 15.53
C LYS A 169 7.83 -7.35 16.22
N TRP A 170 9.04 -7.27 15.65
CA TRP A 170 10.21 -7.99 16.15
C TRP A 170 11.20 -7.09 16.89
N GLU A 171 10.89 -5.81 17.00
CA GLU A 171 11.73 -4.80 17.66
C GLU A 171 13.16 -4.80 17.12
N PHE A 172 13.30 -4.85 15.79
CA PHE A 172 14.63 -4.89 15.13
C PHE A 172 15.48 -3.66 15.44
N PHE A 173 14.84 -2.52 15.69
CA PHE A 173 15.47 -1.27 16.05
C PHE A 173 14.93 -0.74 17.37
N SER A 174 15.79 -0.01 18.10
CA SER A 174 15.36 0.75 19.28
C SER A 174 14.37 1.86 18.92
N GLU A 175 13.57 2.29 19.89
CA GLU A 175 12.63 3.40 19.71
C GLU A 175 13.34 4.72 19.32
N ALA A 176 14.62 4.90 19.69
CA ALA A 176 15.43 6.04 19.29
C ALA A 176 15.72 6.10 17.77
N ILE A 177 15.72 4.94 17.09
CA ILE A 177 15.83 4.86 15.64
C ILE A 177 14.43 4.95 15.01
N LEU A 178 13.46 4.16 15.50
CA LEU A 178 12.12 4.09 14.92
C LEU A 178 11.38 5.43 14.97
N SER A 179 11.51 6.20 16.05
CA SER A 179 10.89 7.53 16.17
C SER A 179 11.42 8.55 15.16
N ARG A 180 12.62 8.34 14.63
CA ARG A 180 13.27 9.18 13.62
C ARG A 180 13.14 8.64 12.20
N LEU A 181 12.56 7.45 12.02
CA LEU A 181 12.45 6.77 10.73
C LEU A 181 11.00 6.82 10.23
N THR A 182 10.80 7.51 9.12
CA THR A 182 9.50 7.62 8.45
C THR A 182 9.50 6.71 7.21
N PHE A 183 8.69 5.67 7.23
CA PHE A 183 8.55 4.74 6.10
C PHE A 183 7.57 5.25 5.05
N ALA A 184 7.92 5.09 3.78
CA ALA A 184 7.07 5.34 2.63
C ALA A 184 7.41 4.32 1.52
N ILE A 185 6.54 4.25 0.51
CA ILE A 185 6.73 3.38 -0.65
C ILE A 185 7.10 4.25 -1.85
N ALA A 186 8.02 3.79 -2.69
CA ALA A 186 8.34 4.51 -3.94
C ALA A 186 7.06 4.76 -4.75
N VAL A 187 6.97 5.93 -5.39
CA VAL A 187 5.71 6.44 -5.99
C VAL A 187 5.10 5.44 -6.95
N PHE A 188 5.90 4.80 -7.81
CA PHE A 188 5.39 3.81 -8.77
C PHE A 188 5.02 2.48 -8.10
N HIS A 189 5.75 2.07 -7.09
CA HIS A 189 5.50 0.81 -6.38
C HIS A 189 4.26 0.89 -5.48
N ALA A 190 3.92 2.09 -4.99
CA ALA A 190 2.77 2.31 -4.13
C ALA A 190 1.45 1.89 -4.79
N TYR A 191 1.29 2.04 -6.11
CA TYR A 191 0.10 1.57 -6.85
C TYR A 191 -0.12 0.06 -6.76
N GLY A 192 0.93 -0.72 -6.44
CA GLY A 192 0.81 -2.15 -6.21
C GLY A 192 0.25 -2.51 -4.84
N HIS A 193 0.14 -1.57 -3.91
CA HIS A 193 -0.36 -1.82 -2.56
C HIS A 193 -1.87 -1.62 -2.45
N GLN A 194 -2.44 -2.17 -1.38
CA GLN A 194 -3.86 -1.95 -1.05
C GLN A 194 -4.14 -0.46 -0.81
N TRP A 195 -5.37 -0.03 -1.08
CA TRP A 195 -5.76 1.38 -0.96
C TRP A 195 -5.41 2.03 0.39
N PRO A 196 -5.67 1.40 1.56
CA PRO A 196 -5.28 1.98 2.85
C PRO A 196 -3.77 2.22 2.95
N CYS A 197 -2.97 1.34 2.35
CA CYS A 197 -1.51 1.48 2.29
C CYS A 197 -1.11 2.66 1.40
N GLN A 198 -1.76 2.85 0.25
CA GLN A 198 -1.54 4.02 -0.61
C GLN A 198 -1.84 5.33 0.13
N VAL A 199 -2.93 5.38 0.89
CA VAL A 199 -3.31 6.56 1.68
C VAL A 199 -2.23 6.93 2.73
N ILE A 200 -1.63 5.93 3.39
CA ILE A 200 -0.69 6.15 4.51
C ILE A 200 0.78 6.24 4.09
N TYR A 201 1.20 5.48 3.06
CA TYR A 201 2.60 5.30 2.70
C TYR A 201 2.98 5.96 1.37
N HIS A 202 2.04 6.49 0.59
CA HIS A 202 2.36 7.16 -0.66
C HIS A 202 3.08 8.51 -0.41
N PRO A 203 4.24 8.79 -1.03
CA PRO A 203 5.06 9.97 -0.73
C PRO A 203 4.36 11.30 -1.05
N ARG A 204 3.38 11.30 -1.97
CA ARG A 204 2.56 12.49 -2.26
C ARG A 204 1.52 12.79 -1.18
N LYS A 205 1.07 11.77 -0.45
CA LYS A 205 0.05 11.88 0.60
C LYS A 205 0.71 12.02 1.99
N ARG A 206 1.88 11.39 2.16
CA ARG A 206 2.64 11.38 3.39
C ARG A 206 3.57 12.60 3.53
N ILE A 207 3.50 13.22 4.69
CA ILE A 207 4.33 14.39 5.06
C ILE A 207 5.82 14.02 5.09
N GLY A 208 6.66 14.94 4.57
CA GLY A 208 8.11 14.93 4.69
C GLY A 208 8.87 14.58 3.40
N PHE A 209 8.21 13.98 2.41
CA PHE A 209 8.88 13.49 1.21
C PHE A 209 8.98 14.54 0.09
N GLY A 210 8.29 15.68 0.21
CA GLY A 210 8.25 16.71 -0.83
C GLY A 210 7.87 16.12 -2.19
N LEU A 211 8.66 16.43 -3.23
CA LEU A 211 8.45 15.87 -4.56
C LEU A 211 9.34 14.66 -4.90
N SER A 212 9.88 13.98 -3.89
CA SER A 212 10.70 12.77 -4.07
C SER A 212 9.88 11.61 -4.62
N ASP A 213 10.46 10.84 -5.54
CA ASP A 213 9.80 9.70 -6.18
C ASP A 213 10.26 8.34 -5.62
N GLY A 214 11.50 8.23 -5.15
CA GLY A 214 12.06 6.98 -4.60
C GLY A 214 12.70 6.06 -5.66
N GLU A 215 12.73 6.49 -6.91
CA GLU A 215 13.10 5.67 -8.07
C GLU A 215 14.62 5.65 -8.35
N GLY A 216 15.43 6.08 -7.37
CA GLY A 216 16.87 6.15 -7.51
C GLY A 216 17.50 4.78 -7.75
N CYS A 217 17.05 3.76 -7.03
CA CYS A 217 17.54 2.39 -7.20
C CYS A 217 17.28 1.87 -8.61
N GLU A 218 16.10 2.11 -9.17
CA GLU A 218 15.77 1.64 -10.52
C GLU A 218 16.61 2.32 -11.60
N ARG A 219 16.96 3.60 -11.42
CA ARG A 219 17.93 4.29 -12.29
C ARG A 219 19.32 3.64 -12.20
N LEU A 220 19.76 3.29 -10.99
CA LEU A 220 21.02 2.57 -10.78
C LEU A 220 20.99 1.19 -11.47
N TRP A 221 19.92 0.43 -11.31
CA TRP A 221 19.78 -0.89 -11.92
C TRP A 221 19.77 -0.83 -13.44
N SER A 222 19.10 0.16 -14.02
CA SER A 222 19.13 0.43 -15.46
C SER A 222 20.56 0.71 -15.94
N PHE A 223 21.32 1.50 -15.20
CA PHE A 223 22.72 1.80 -15.51
C PHE A 223 23.65 0.57 -15.40
N LEU A 224 23.47 -0.26 -14.36
CA LEU A 224 24.30 -1.45 -14.14
C LEU A 224 23.88 -2.67 -14.97
N LYS A 225 22.72 -2.61 -15.64
CA LYS A 225 22.15 -3.73 -16.41
C LYS A 225 23.10 -4.33 -17.46
N PRO A 226 23.87 -3.55 -18.25
CA PRO A 226 24.81 -4.11 -19.23
C PRO A 226 25.92 -4.96 -18.61
N LEU A 227 26.21 -4.77 -17.31
CA LEU A 227 27.27 -5.49 -16.61
C LEU A 227 26.82 -6.87 -16.15
N ILE A 228 25.50 -7.13 -16.05
CA ILE A 228 24.95 -8.38 -15.50
C ILE A 228 25.57 -9.64 -16.15
N PRO A 229 25.68 -9.77 -17.49
CA PRO A 229 26.23 -10.99 -18.08
C PRO A 229 27.69 -11.23 -17.73
N VAL A 230 28.50 -10.17 -17.71
CA VAL A 230 29.94 -10.24 -17.44
C VAL A 230 30.19 -10.49 -15.96
N LEU A 231 29.48 -9.77 -15.08
CA LEU A 231 29.60 -9.91 -13.63
C LEU A 231 29.01 -11.22 -13.08
N ARG A 232 28.25 -11.94 -13.90
CA ARG A 232 27.71 -13.25 -13.53
C ARG A 232 28.79 -14.32 -13.49
N VAL A 233 29.83 -14.18 -14.29
CA VAL A 233 30.90 -15.18 -14.43
C VAL A 233 32.25 -14.70 -13.91
N SER A 234 32.33 -13.47 -13.39
CA SER A 234 33.56 -12.88 -12.84
C SER A 234 33.92 -13.43 -11.46
N GLY A 235 35.19 -13.25 -11.07
CA GLY A 235 35.64 -13.44 -9.69
C GLY A 235 34.94 -12.48 -8.72
N PHE A 236 35.02 -12.78 -7.42
CA PHE A 236 34.39 -12.01 -6.35
C PHE A 236 34.95 -10.59 -6.24
N HIS A 237 36.26 -10.42 -6.08
CA HIS A 237 36.91 -9.13 -5.95
C HIS A 237 36.88 -8.34 -7.26
N GLN A 238 37.05 -8.99 -8.41
CA GLN A 238 36.86 -8.35 -9.71
C GLN A 238 35.44 -7.77 -9.87
N ARG A 239 34.41 -8.51 -9.45
CA ARG A 239 33.02 -8.03 -9.47
C ARG A 239 32.84 -6.80 -8.60
N LEU A 240 33.34 -6.85 -7.36
CA LEU A 240 33.27 -5.72 -6.44
C LEU A 240 33.97 -4.50 -7.00
N PHE A 241 35.18 -4.66 -7.54
CA PHE A 241 35.94 -3.58 -8.16
C PHE A 241 35.17 -2.93 -9.32
N VAL A 242 34.60 -3.73 -10.23
CA VAL A 242 33.85 -3.18 -11.37
C VAL A 242 32.61 -2.43 -10.91
N LEU A 243 31.84 -2.98 -9.96
CA LEU A 243 30.66 -2.29 -9.42
C LEU A 243 31.04 -0.99 -8.70
N ASP A 244 32.08 -1.03 -7.87
CA ASP A 244 32.57 0.12 -7.12
C ASP A 244 33.08 1.23 -8.05
N TYR A 245 33.84 0.87 -9.08
CA TYR A 245 34.31 1.81 -10.09
C TYR A 245 33.16 2.51 -10.82
N GLN A 246 32.10 1.76 -11.15
CA GLN A 246 30.90 2.31 -11.80
C GLN A 246 30.13 3.26 -10.87
N VAL A 247 30.06 2.92 -9.58
CA VAL A 247 29.47 3.79 -8.56
C VAL A 247 30.28 5.09 -8.42
N HIS A 248 31.61 5.00 -8.35
CA HIS A 248 32.48 6.18 -8.32
C HIS A 248 32.32 7.06 -9.57
N HIS A 249 32.22 6.45 -10.75
CA HIS A 249 31.94 7.19 -11.98
C HIS A 249 30.58 7.92 -11.90
N LEU A 250 29.53 7.27 -11.42
CA LEU A 250 28.21 7.88 -11.23
C LEU A 250 28.25 9.03 -10.21
N HIS A 251 28.99 8.87 -9.12
CA HIS A 251 29.16 9.93 -8.11
C HIS A 251 29.85 11.16 -8.71
N ALA A 252 30.96 10.97 -9.43
CA ALA A 252 31.69 12.06 -10.06
C ALA A 252 30.81 12.81 -11.08
N LYS A 253 30.08 12.06 -11.92
CA LYS A 253 29.15 12.62 -12.90
C LYS A 253 28.00 13.39 -12.23
N SER A 254 27.40 12.81 -11.18
CA SER A 254 26.31 13.45 -10.44
C SER A 254 26.76 14.73 -9.77
N LEU A 255 27.94 14.72 -9.13
CA LEU A 255 28.51 15.88 -8.46
C LEU A 255 28.81 17.02 -9.44
N ALA A 256 29.40 16.71 -10.60
CA ALA A 256 29.69 17.70 -11.64
C ALA A 256 28.43 18.39 -12.19
N CYS A 257 27.29 17.68 -12.22
CA CYS A 257 26.01 18.20 -12.73
C CYS A 257 25.01 18.56 -11.61
N PHE A 258 25.46 18.68 -10.36
CA PHE A 258 24.56 18.83 -9.21
C PHE A 258 23.79 20.16 -9.23
N GLY A 259 24.43 21.24 -9.69
CA GLY A 259 23.77 22.54 -9.90
C GLY A 259 22.64 22.47 -10.93
N ASP A 260 22.86 21.80 -12.07
CA ASP A 260 21.84 21.58 -13.08
C ASP A 260 20.69 20.72 -12.57
N TRP A 261 21.01 19.72 -11.74
CA TRP A 261 20.00 18.89 -11.08
C TRP A 261 19.09 19.73 -10.17
N LEU A 262 19.67 20.58 -9.31
CA LEU A 262 18.91 21.49 -8.45
C LEU A 262 18.06 22.47 -9.27
N HIS A 263 18.63 23.03 -10.34
CA HIS A 263 17.90 23.94 -11.21
C HIS A 263 16.67 23.28 -11.87
N ARG A 264 16.83 22.05 -12.39
CA ARG A 264 15.71 21.28 -12.94
C ARG A 264 14.65 20.96 -11.89
N ARG A 265 15.06 20.58 -10.68
CA ARG A 265 14.13 20.33 -9.56
C ARG A 265 13.37 21.60 -9.17
N TRP A 266 14.05 22.75 -9.14
CA TRP A 266 13.44 24.05 -8.87
C TRP A 266 12.38 24.43 -9.90
N LEU A 267 12.68 24.27 -11.19
CA LEU A 267 11.70 24.51 -12.27
C LEU A 267 10.50 23.56 -12.18
N HIS A 268 10.74 22.29 -11.86
CA HIS A 268 9.68 21.30 -11.68
C HIS A 268 8.76 21.64 -10.51
N TYR A 269 9.33 21.95 -9.34
CA TYR A 269 8.59 22.42 -8.17
C TYR A 269 7.77 23.65 -8.50
N ARG A 270 8.35 24.69 -9.10
CA ARG A 270 7.64 25.94 -9.43
C ARG A 270 6.44 25.70 -10.34
N LYS A 271 6.59 24.84 -11.35
CA LYS A 271 5.48 24.50 -12.26
C LYS A 271 4.33 23.82 -11.51
N LYS A 272 4.66 22.88 -10.62
CA LYS A 272 3.70 22.14 -9.81
C LYS A 272 3.01 23.04 -8.78
N MET A 273 3.77 23.87 -8.10
CA MET A 273 3.27 24.87 -7.14
C MET A 273 2.29 25.85 -7.79
N ALA A 274 2.63 26.38 -8.97
CA ALA A 274 1.76 27.30 -9.70
C ALA A 274 0.44 26.63 -10.10
N ALA A 275 0.50 25.42 -10.66
CA ALA A 275 -0.69 24.67 -11.06
C ALA A 275 -1.59 24.33 -9.86
N ALA A 276 -1.02 23.86 -8.75
CA ALA A 276 -1.78 23.53 -7.55
C ALA A 276 -2.41 24.78 -6.91
N SER A 277 -1.67 25.90 -6.85
CA SER A 277 -2.18 27.16 -6.30
C SER A 277 -3.31 27.74 -7.12
N GLU A 278 -3.18 27.73 -8.46
CA GLU A 278 -4.24 28.20 -9.37
C GLU A 278 -5.49 27.33 -9.27
N ALA A 279 -5.31 26.00 -9.21
CA ALA A 279 -6.42 25.07 -9.06
C ALA A 279 -7.16 25.25 -7.73
N LEU A 280 -6.44 25.43 -6.61
CA LEU A 280 -7.05 25.73 -5.30
C LEU A 280 -7.81 27.05 -5.32
N ALA A 281 -7.23 28.11 -5.89
CA ALA A 281 -7.89 29.41 -6.01
C ALA A 281 -9.17 29.35 -6.87
N SER A 282 -9.22 28.45 -7.86
CA SER A 282 -10.40 28.29 -8.73
C SER A 282 -11.59 27.58 -8.08
N LEU A 283 -11.35 26.79 -7.02
CA LEU A 283 -12.38 25.98 -6.38
C LEU A 283 -13.20 26.76 -5.33
N ASP A 284 -12.68 27.89 -4.82
CA ASP A 284 -13.31 28.72 -3.78
C ASP A 284 -13.77 27.92 -2.53
N ILE A 285 -12.98 26.91 -2.15
CA ILE A 285 -13.18 26.11 -0.94
C ILE A 285 -12.06 26.45 0.04
N ASP A 286 -12.41 26.71 1.30
CA ASP A 286 -11.44 26.97 2.34
C ASP A 286 -10.51 25.76 2.57
N GLU A 287 -9.21 26.00 2.68
CA GLU A 287 -8.21 24.94 2.90
C GLU A 287 -8.49 24.15 4.18
N SER A 288 -9.06 24.76 5.23
CA SER A 288 -9.38 24.05 6.47
C SER A 288 -10.42 22.96 6.23
N ILE A 289 -11.42 23.23 5.38
CA ILE A 289 -12.45 22.25 5.01
C ILE A 289 -11.79 21.09 4.27
N LEU A 290 -10.90 21.38 3.32
CA LEU A 290 -10.20 20.34 2.57
C LEU A 290 -9.31 19.47 3.49
N ARG A 291 -8.64 20.08 4.48
CA ARG A 291 -7.84 19.36 5.48
C ARG A 291 -8.71 18.45 6.37
N ASP A 292 -9.85 18.95 6.84
CA ASP A 292 -10.79 18.18 7.65
C ASP A 292 -11.38 17.01 6.86
N GLN A 293 -11.75 17.26 5.60
CA GLN A 293 -12.26 16.25 4.69
C GLN A 293 -11.21 15.19 4.33
N TRP A 294 -9.95 15.58 4.13
CA TRP A 294 -8.84 14.64 3.96
C TRP A 294 -8.63 13.80 5.22
N ALA A 295 -8.63 14.40 6.41
CA ALA A 295 -8.50 13.67 7.67
C ALA A 295 -9.66 12.67 7.87
N ALA A 296 -10.88 13.07 7.54
CA ALA A 296 -12.06 12.20 7.57
C ALA A 296 -11.94 11.05 6.55
N GLN A 297 -11.42 11.31 5.35
CA GLN A 297 -11.14 10.29 4.35
C GLN A 297 -10.12 9.28 4.85
N VAL A 298 -8.97 9.73 5.37
CA VAL A 298 -7.92 8.86 5.92
C VAL A 298 -8.49 7.99 7.04
N ALA A 299 -9.22 8.61 7.98
CA ALA A 299 -9.84 7.88 9.08
C ALA A 299 -10.81 6.82 8.58
N HIS A 300 -11.71 7.17 7.66
CA HIS A 300 -12.69 6.23 7.12
C HIS A 300 -12.05 5.07 6.34
N GLN A 301 -11.09 5.38 5.46
CA GLN A 301 -10.49 4.40 4.54
C GLN A 301 -9.40 3.54 5.20
N THR A 302 -9.00 3.85 6.42
CA THR A 302 -8.06 3.04 7.20
C THR A 302 -8.72 2.28 8.35
N VAL A 303 -10.05 2.40 8.54
CA VAL A 303 -10.79 1.64 9.55
C VAL A 303 -10.69 0.14 9.26
N PRO A 304 -10.41 -0.70 10.27
CA PRO A 304 -10.36 -2.14 10.08
C PRO A 304 -11.72 -2.68 9.69
N LEU A 305 -11.74 -3.63 8.76
CA LEU A 305 -13.00 -4.16 8.26
C LEU A 305 -13.73 -4.94 9.36
N ALA A 306 -14.97 -4.57 9.63
CA ALA A 306 -15.84 -5.38 10.48
C ALA A 306 -15.98 -6.78 9.85
N ARG A 307 -15.74 -7.85 10.63
CA ARG A 307 -15.69 -9.24 10.14
C ARG A 307 -16.88 -9.56 9.23
N GLN A 308 -16.65 -9.66 7.92
CA GLN A 308 -17.49 -10.44 7.00
C GLN A 308 -16.95 -11.87 7.04
N SER A 309 -17.47 -12.70 7.95
CA SER A 309 -17.23 -14.14 7.82
C SER A 309 -18.01 -14.62 6.59
N LYS A 310 -17.44 -15.51 5.78
CA LYS A 310 -18.12 -16.13 4.62
C LYS A 310 -19.51 -16.69 4.99
N ASN A 311 -19.73 -17.00 6.26
CA ASN A 311 -20.96 -17.58 6.79
C ASN A 311 -21.68 -16.66 7.78
N LYS A 312 -21.25 -15.41 8.02
CA LYS A 312 -21.83 -14.55 9.08
C LYS A 312 -23.23 -14.09 8.72
N GLY A 313 -23.46 -13.91 7.41
CA GLY A 313 -24.79 -13.91 6.84
C GLY A 313 -25.53 -15.14 7.31
N GLU A 314 -25.21 -16.34 6.79
CA GLU A 314 -25.91 -17.59 7.14
C GLU A 314 -26.06 -17.86 8.66
N GLU A 315 -25.11 -17.47 9.50
CA GLU A 315 -25.16 -17.61 10.97
C GLU A 315 -26.11 -16.61 11.63
N GLU A 316 -26.07 -15.32 11.29
CA GLU A 316 -27.04 -14.34 11.81
C GLU A 316 -28.44 -14.62 11.29
N ILE A 317 -28.52 -15.08 10.05
CA ILE A 317 -29.72 -15.58 9.37
C ILE A 317 -30.29 -16.77 10.12
N ALA A 318 -29.46 -17.76 10.46
CA ALA A 318 -29.85 -18.91 11.27
C ALA A 318 -30.27 -18.52 12.69
N ARG A 319 -29.61 -17.53 13.31
CA ARG A 319 -29.99 -17.00 14.63
C ARG A 319 -31.36 -16.30 14.60
N VAL A 320 -31.63 -15.50 13.57
CA VAL A 320 -32.93 -14.85 13.39
C VAL A 320 -34.03 -15.89 13.14
N LEU A 321 -33.79 -16.89 12.28
CA LEU A 321 -34.72 -18.00 12.06
C LEU A 321 -34.98 -18.82 13.34
N ALA A 322 -33.96 -19.03 14.17
CA ALA A 322 -34.12 -19.70 15.46
C ALA A 322 -34.98 -18.86 16.43
N LEU A 323 -34.79 -17.55 16.46
CA LEU A 323 -35.62 -16.64 17.26
C LEU A 323 -37.08 -16.58 16.76
N GLU A 324 -37.31 -16.62 15.44
CA GLU A 324 -38.65 -16.70 14.83
C GLU A 324 -39.36 -18.00 15.22
N LYS A 325 -38.65 -19.13 15.22
CA LYS A 325 -39.20 -20.41 15.69
C LYS A 325 -39.56 -20.38 17.18
N ILE A 326 -38.77 -19.67 17.99
CA ILE A 326 -39.08 -19.45 19.41
C ILE A 326 -40.34 -18.58 19.56
N LEU A 327 -40.52 -17.56 18.72
CA LEU A 327 -41.74 -16.74 18.70
C LEU A 327 -42.98 -17.56 18.36
N GLU A 328 -42.92 -18.43 17.35
CA GLU A 328 -44.03 -19.32 17.00
C GLU A 328 -44.41 -20.24 18.17
N HIS A 329 -43.43 -20.84 18.84
CA HIS A 329 -43.70 -21.68 20.03
C HIS A 329 -44.29 -20.89 21.19
N GLN A 330 -43.81 -19.67 21.43
CA GLN A 330 -44.33 -18.79 22.48
C GLN A 330 -45.77 -18.35 22.18
N GLN A 331 -46.11 -18.13 20.90
CA GLN A 331 -47.46 -17.79 20.48
C GLN A 331 -48.42 -18.98 20.65
N ILE A 332 -48.04 -20.18 20.21
CA ILE A 332 -48.83 -21.41 20.42
C ILE A 332 -49.08 -21.63 21.91
N SER A 333 -48.05 -21.45 22.75
CA SER A 333 -48.21 -21.58 24.20
C SER A 333 -49.16 -20.55 24.81
N ILE A 334 -49.28 -19.35 24.23
CA ILE A 334 -50.25 -18.35 24.67
C ILE A 334 -51.65 -18.75 24.22
N ASP A 335 -51.80 -19.18 22.96
CA ASP A 335 -53.08 -19.62 22.40
C ASP A 335 -53.64 -20.83 23.16
N ASP A 336 -52.79 -21.78 23.57
CA ASP A 336 -53.16 -22.93 24.41
C ASP A 336 -53.61 -22.50 25.81
N LEU A 337 -52.91 -21.56 26.44
CA LEU A 337 -53.27 -21.01 27.75
C LEU A 337 -54.59 -20.20 27.67
N GLU A 338 -54.80 -19.45 26.59
CA GLU A 338 -56.05 -18.73 26.30
C GLU A 338 -57.21 -19.69 26.04
N HIS A 339 -56.97 -20.79 25.33
CA HIS A 339 -57.96 -21.84 25.10
C HIS A 339 -58.36 -22.55 26.41
N GLN A 340 -57.40 -22.82 27.30
CA GLN A 340 -57.67 -23.36 28.65
C GLN A 340 -58.50 -22.42 29.52
N LEU A 341 -58.33 -21.10 29.36
CA LEU A 341 -59.16 -20.08 29.99
C LEU A 341 -60.61 -20.08 29.46
N ILE A 342 -60.79 -20.35 28.17
CA ILE A 342 -62.12 -20.35 27.50
C ILE A 342 -62.89 -21.65 27.78
N THR A 343 -62.20 -22.77 27.96
CA THR A 343 -62.82 -24.10 28.14
C THR A 343 -63.12 -24.49 29.60
N GLU A 344 -62.97 -23.56 30.56
CA GLU A 344 -63.28 -23.73 31.99
C GLU A 344 -62.65 -24.96 32.68
N SER A 345 -61.53 -25.47 32.17
CA SER A 345 -60.81 -26.64 32.70
C SER A 345 -59.68 -26.24 33.67
N VAL A 346 -59.94 -25.39 34.67
CA VAL A 346 -58.85 -24.85 35.51
C VAL A 346 -59.26 -24.74 36.98
N CYS A 347 -58.46 -25.34 37.88
CA CYS A 347 -58.65 -25.27 39.34
C CYS A 347 -58.05 -24.01 40.00
N ASP A 348 -57.19 -23.25 39.31
CA ASP A 348 -56.61 -21.99 39.83
C ASP A 348 -56.43 -20.94 38.72
N VAL A 349 -57.37 -19.99 38.67
CA VAL A 349 -57.42 -18.90 37.67
C VAL A 349 -56.30 -17.88 37.88
N ILE A 350 -55.81 -17.72 39.11
CA ILE A 350 -54.79 -16.73 39.47
C ILE A 350 -53.42 -17.18 38.94
N ASP A 351 -53.10 -18.45 39.10
CA ASP A 351 -51.86 -19.04 38.60
C ASP A 351 -51.82 -19.05 37.06
N LEU A 352 -52.94 -19.37 36.41
CA LEU A 352 -53.01 -19.39 34.95
C LEU A 352 -52.85 -17.98 34.35
N ASN A 353 -53.51 -16.98 34.94
CA ASN A 353 -53.39 -15.58 34.51
C ASN A 353 -51.96 -15.03 34.74
N THR A 354 -51.30 -15.47 35.82
CA THR A 354 -49.89 -15.14 36.08
C THR A 354 -48.95 -15.77 35.05
N CYS A 355 -49.19 -17.02 34.64
CA CYS A 355 -48.47 -17.70 33.58
C CYS A 355 -48.66 -17.01 32.22
N LEU A 356 -49.88 -16.58 31.92
CA LEU A 356 -50.22 -15.88 30.69
C LEU A 356 -49.54 -14.51 30.58
N LEU A 357 -49.52 -13.73 31.67
CA LEU A 357 -48.77 -12.46 31.76
C LEU A 357 -47.25 -12.65 31.59
N LYS A 358 -46.68 -13.73 32.11
CA LYS A 358 -45.26 -14.08 31.92
C LYS A 358 -44.98 -14.48 30.47
N ALA A 359 -45.85 -15.26 29.85
CA ALA A 359 -45.73 -15.68 28.45
C ALA A 359 -45.81 -14.48 27.50
N ARG A 360 -46.80 -13.59 27.68
CA ARG A 360 -46.94 -12.34 26.90
C ARG A 360 -45.71 -11.42 27.02
N ARG A 361 -45.13 -11.29 28.22
CA ARG A 361 -43.88 -10.52 28.41
C ARG A 361 -42.69 -11.13 27.67
N LYS A 362 -42.54 -12.46 27.70
CA LYS A 362 -41.49 -13.16 26.95
C LYS A 362 -41.65 -13.00 25.44
N LEU A 363 -42.89 -13.08 24.94
CA LEU A 363 -43.21 -12.83 23.54
C LEU A 363 -42.80 -11.42 23.13
N MET A 364 -43.23 -10.40 23.88
CA MET A 364 -42.91 -8.99 23.58
C MET A 364 -41.39 -8.70 23.58
N ALA A 365 -40.65 -9.26 24.55
CA ALA A 365 -39.20 -9.11 24.62
C ALA A 365 -38.49 -9.77 23.42
N THR A 366 -38.93 -10.97 23.04
CA THR A 366 -38.37 -11.71 21.90
C THR A 366 -38.71 -11.02 20.57
N THR A 367 -39.93 -10.49 20.42
CA THR A 367 -40.36 -9.72 19.23
C THR A 367 -39.51 -8.46 19.06
N THR A 368 -39.25 -7.73 20.15
CA THR A 368 -38.40 -6.53 20.12
C THR A 368 -36.97 -6.86 19.74
N LEU A 369 -36.43 -7.99 20.24
CA LEU A 369 -35.09 -8.46 19.90
C LEU A 369 -34.97 -8.85 18.42
N VAL A 370 -35.98 -9.55 17.88
CA VAL A 370 -36.04 -9.91 16.45
C VAL A 370 -36.12 -8.65 15.59
N ALA A 371 -36.97 -7.68 15.93
CA ALA A 371 -37.07 -6.41 15.20
C ALA A 371 -35.73 -5.65 15.18
N LYS A 372 -35.05 -5.53 16.33
CA LYS A 372 -33.75 -4.86 16.43
C LYS A 372 -32.67 -5.55 15.58
N ARG A 373 -32.64 -6.89 15.55
CA ARG A 373 -31.68 -7.65 14.74
C ARG A 373 -31.99 -7.59 13.25
N ARG A 374 -33.26 -7.57 12.85
CA ARG A 374 -33.69 -7.39 11.45
C ARG A 374 -33.30 -6.02 10.88
N VAL A 375 -33.46 -4.96 11.66
CA VAL A 375 -32.99 -3.61 11.29
C VAL A 375 -31.47 -3.58 11.10
N ALA A 376 -30.71 -4.23 11.98
CA ALA A 376 -29.25 -4.32 11.85
C ALA A 376 -28.77 -5.11 10.61
N LEU A 377 -29.63 -5.96 10.03
CA LEU A 377 -29.37 -6.70 8.79
C LEU A 377 -29.86 -5.94 7.53
N GLY A 378 -30.46 -4.75 7.68
CA GLY A 378 -31.02 -3.98 6.57
C GLY A 378 -32.27 -4.62 5.93
N VAL A 379 -32.93 -5.54 6.63
CA VAL A 379 -34.08 -6.30 6.12
C VAL A 379 -35.38 -5.76 6.71
N SER A 380 -36.19 -5.08 5.91
CA SER A 380 -37.57 -4.72 6.29
C SER A 380 -38.48 -5.95 6.35
N ASP A 381 -39.50 -5.90 7.23
CA ASP A 381 -40.29 -6.98 7.86
C ASP A 381 -40.89 -8.15 7.04
N ARG A 382 -40.56 -8.34 5.75
CA ARG A 382 -41.09 -9.45 4.94
C ARG A 382 -40.11 -10.13 3.97
N ALA A 383 -38.83 -9.75 3.90
CA ALA A 383 -37.92 -10.37 2.94
C ALA A 383 -37.23 -11.61 3.52
N ASN A 384 -37.79 -12.78 3.17
CA ASN A 384 -37.25 -14.11 3.42
C ASN A 384 -35.77 -14.21 3.06
N LEU A 385 -35.03 -15.01 3.81
CA LEU A 385 -33.58 -15.10 3.67
C LEU A 385 -33.10 -15.81 2.40
N ALA A 386 -33.93 -16.69 1.86
CA ALA A 386 -33.79 -17.21 0.50
C ALA A 386 -34.01 -16.13 -0.58
N ALA A 387 -34.72 -15.04 -0.27
CA ALA A 387 -34.95 -13.91 -1.18
C ALA A 387 -33.74 -12.96 -1.24
N LEU A 388 -32.92 -12.85 -0.18
CA LEU A 388 -31.64 -12.11 -0.22
C LEU A 388 -30.63 -12.76 -1.18
N LYS A 389 -30.55 -14.10 -1.21
CA LYS A 389 -29.76 -14.84 -2.20
C LYS A 389 -30.30 -14.67 -3.64
N ARG A 390 -31.58 -14.30 -3.79
CA ARG A 390 -32.24 -13.95 -5.06
C ARG A 390 -32.33 -12.44 -5.30
N ASN A 391 -31.78 -11.61 -4.41
CA ASN A 391 -31.86 -10.17 -4.54
C ASN A 391 -30.88 -9.75 -5.64
N VAL A 392 -31.46 -9.44 -6.80
CA VAL A 392 -30.74 -9.04 -8.01
C VAL A 392 -29.83 -7.85 -7.73
N TYR A 393 -30.26 -6.90 -6.89
CA TYR A 393 -29.46 -5.74 -6.51
C TYR A 393 -28.16 -6.12 -5.78
N LEU A 394 -28.24 -6.99 -4.76
CA LEU A 394 -27.06 -7.44 -4.01
C LEU A 394 -26.11 -8.29 -4.87
N GLN A 395 -26.66 -9.17 -5.73
CA GLN A 395 -25.85 -9.96 -6.66
C GLN A 395 -25.09 -9.07 -7.65
N VAL A 396 -25.77 -8.08 -8.24
CA VAL A 396 -25.16 -7.13 -9.18
C VAL A 396 -24.10 -6.28 -8.46
N ARG A 397 -24.35 -5.84 -7.21
CA ARG A 397 -23.37 -5.09 -6.39
C ARG A 397 -22.12 -5.90 -6.07
N MET A 398 -22.26 -7.15 -5.63
CA MET A 398 -21.14 -8.05 -5.35
C MET A 398 -20.34 -8.37 -6.62
N ASN A 399 -21.02 -8.60 -7.74
CA ASN A 399 -20.38 -8.82 -9.03
C ASN A 399 -19.64 -7.57 -9.51
N ALA A 400 -20.21 -6.37 -9.32
CA ALA A 400 -19.56 -5.11 -9.67
C ALA A 400 -18.26 -4.94 -8.88
N ARG A 401 -18.29 -5.19 -7.56
CA ARG A 401 -17.10 -5.18 -6.71
C ARG A 401 -16.03 -6.18 -7.17
N ALA A 402 -16.41 -7.43 -7.40
CA ALA A 402 -15.47 -8.46 -7.87
C ALA A 402 -14.85 -8.15 -9.24
N VAL A 403 -15.64 -7.57 -10.16
CA VAL A 403 -15.13 -7.13 -11.47
C VAL A 403 -14.20 -5.92 -11.30
N LYS A 404 -14.53 -4.98 -10.41
CA LYS A 404 -13.68 -3.82 -10.08
C LYS A 404 -12.31 -4.25 -9.54
N THR A 405 -12.28 -5.18 -8.58
CA THR A 405 -11.03 -5.75 -8.07
C THR A 405 -10.18 -6.39 -9.17
N ARG A 406 -10.79 -7.13 -10.10
CA ARG A 406 -10.08 -7.72 -11.26
C ARG A 406 -9.57 -6.67 -12.25
N ILE A 407 -10.27 -5.55 -12.40
CA ILE A 407 -9.82 -4.42 -13.21
C ILE A 407 -8.55 -3.84 -12.56
N TRP A 408 -8.56 -3.60 -11.25
CA TRP A 408 -7.39 -3.13 -10.51
C TRP A 408 -6.18 -4.05 -10.62
N GLU A 409 -6.34 -5.36 -10.39
CA GLU A 409 -5.25 -6.33 -10.49
C GLU A 409 -4.59 -6.32 -11.88
N ARG A 410 -5.39 -6.19 -12.94
CA ARG A 410 -4.88 -6.16 -14.31
C ARG A 410 -4.25 -4.83 -14.70
N LEU A 411 -4.83 -3.71 -14.26
CA LEU A 411 -4.23 -2.40 -14.46
C LEU A 411 -2.90 -2.29 -13.75
N ARG A 412 -2.83 -2.80 -12.51
CA ARG A 412 -1.60 -2.96 -11.74
C ARG A 412 -0.55 -3.73 -12.55
N GLN A 413 -0.89 -4.91 -13.05
CA GLN A 413 0.04 -5.74 -13.83
C GLN A 413 0.52 -5.04 -15.13
N CYS A 414 -0.37 -4.32 -15.82
CA CYS A 414 0.01 -3.53 -16.99
C CYS A 414 0.95 -2.36 -16.64
N LYS A 415 0.70 -1.66 -15.53
CA LYS A 415 1.53 -0.53 -15.10
C LYS A 415 2.96 -0.98 -14.71
N PHE A 416 3.10 -2.07 -13.97
CA PHE A 416 4.41 -2.66 -13.65
C PHE A 416 5.21 -3.06 -14.90
N GLU A 417 4.55 -3.63 -15.92
CA GLU A 417 5.23 -3.99 -17.17
C GLU A 417 5.64 -2.74 -17.98
N LEU A 418 4.87 -1.65 -17.90
CA LEU A 418 5.20 -0.37 -18.55
C LEU A 418 6.41 0.31 -17.92
N GLU A 419 6.49 0.30 -16.59
CA GLU A 419 7.57 0.93 -15.82
C GLU A 419 8.93 0.24 -16.07
N ARG A 420 8.95 -1.10 -16.18
CA ARG A 420 10.14 -1.87 -16.57
C ARG A 420 10.68 -1.49 -17.96
N LEU A 421 9.81 -1.06 -18.86
CA LEU A 421 10.15 -0.62 -20.21
C LEU A 421 10.57 0.87 -20.25
N GLU A 422 9.91 1.73 -19.46
CA GLU A 422 10.20 3.16 -19.41
C GLU A 422 11.55 3.46 -18.70
N CYS A 423 11.86 2.77 -17.60
CA CYS A 423 13.14 2.89 -16.89
C CYS A 423 14.34 2.34 -17.69
N ALA A 424 14.12 1.36 -18.57
CA ALA A 424 15.14 0.91 -19.51
C ALA A 424 15.44 1.95 -20.61
N TYR A 425 14.50 2.85 -20.88
CA TYR A 425 14.51 3.80 -21.99
C TYR A 425 15.08 5.18 -21.59
N ARG A 426 14.85 5.66 -20.36
CA ARG A 426 15.40 6.95 -19.87
C ARG A 426 16.94 7.00 -19.87
N THR A 427 17.62 5.86 -19.99
CA THR A 427 19.09 5.75 -20.00
C THR A 427 19.68 5.68 -21.41
N THR A 428 18.89 5.40 -22.46
CA THR A 428 19.36 5.37 -23.86
C THR A 428 19.15 6.70 -24.57
N VAL A 429 19.87 7.74 -24.16
CA VAL A 429 19.79 9.09 -24.76
C VAL A 429 20.60 9.23 -26.07
N ASN A 430 21.12 8.15 -26.68
CA ASN A 430 21.99 8.25 -27.87
C ASN A 430 21.49 7.52 -29.15
N GLY A 431 20.19 7.32 -29.35
CA GLY A 431 19.73 6.73 -30.63
C GLY A 431 18.25 6.95 -30.94
N THR A 432 17.95 7.89 -31.84
CA THR A 432 16.60 8.22 -32.34
C THR A 432 15.87 7.03 -32.98
N SER A 433 16.56 6.02 -33.50
CA SER A 433 15.95 4.85 -34.15
C SER A 433 15.37 3.82 -33.18
N SER A 434 15.84 3.75 -31.93
CA SER A 434 15.30 2.82 -30.93
C SER A 434 13.99 3.30 -30.31
N LEU A 435 13.70 4.60 -30.36
CA LEU A 435 12.45 5.21 -29.88
C LEU A 435 11.21 4.60 -30.56
N LEU A 436 11.28 4.45 -31.89
CA LEU A 436 10.14 4.02 -32.72
C LEU A 436 9.78 2.55 -32.47
N ILE A 437 10.79 1.68 -32.40
CA ILE A 437 10.64 0.23 -32.15
C ILE A 437 10.14 -0.05 -30.72
N ILE A 438 10.48 0.82 -29.76
CA ILE A 438 10.08 0.69 -28.36
C ILE A 438 8.66 1.22 -28.12
N LEU A 439 8.29 2.34 -28.74
CA LEU A 439 6.88 2.79 -28.79
C LEU A 439 6.00 1.70 -29.41
N ASP A 440 6.48 0.97 -30.41
CA ASP A 440 5.80 -0.18 -31.01
C ASP A 440 5.67 -1.36 -30.04
N HIS A 441 6.70 -1.71 -29.26
CA HIS A 441 6.61 -2.80 -28.27
C HIS A 441 5.75 -2.44 -27.06
N VAL A 442 5.85 -1.21 -26.57
CA VAL A 442 5.01 -0.66 -25.49
C VAL A 442 3.55 -0.61 -25.96
N GLN A 443 3.28 -0.07 -27.16
CA GLN A 443 1.96 -0.16 -27.78
C GLN A 443 1.54 -1.61 -27.98
N ALA A 444 2.41 -2.54 -28.37
CA ALA A 444 2.04 -3.93 -28.60
C ALA A 444 1.72 -4.70 -27.31
N ALA A 445 2.35 -4.36 -26.18
CA ALA A 445 2.02 -4.93 -24.87
C ALA A 445 0.71 -4.35 -24.32
N ILE A 446 0.54 -3.01 -24.41
CA ILE A 446 -0.72 -2.34 -24.08
C ILE A 446 -1.85 -2.90 -24.96
N LYS A 447 -1.71 -2.90 -26.29
CA LYS A 447 -2.69 -3.43 -27.25
C LYS A 447 -3.06 -4.89 -27.01
N ARG A 448 -2.18 -5.70 -26.40
CA ARG A 448 -2.48 -7.10 -26.05
C ARG A 448 -3.35 -7.23 -24.80
N CYS A 449 -3.13 -6.40 -23.78
CA CYS A 449 -3.88 -6.44 -22.51
C CYS A 449 -5.14 -5.55 -22.53
N GLU A 450 -5.09 -4.45 -23.27
CA GLU A 450 -6.12 -3.43 -23.46
C GLU A 450 -7.50 -3.99 -23.77
N PRO A 451 -7.72 -4.87 -24.77
CA PRO A 451 -9.05 -5.39 -25.07
C PRO A 451 -9.66 -6.18 -23.91
N THR A 452 -8.82 -6.84 -23.10
CA THR A 452 -9.29 -7.63 -21.97
C THR A 452 -9.69 -6.75 -20.78
N ILE A 453 -8.95 -5.66 -20.56
CA ILE A 453 -9.26 -4.66 -19.53
C ILE A 453 -10.48 -3.83 -19.93
N LEU A 454 -10.54 -3.33 -21.17
CA LEU A 454 -11.72 -2.63 -21.70
C LEU A 454 -12.98 -3.50 -21.67
N LYS A 455 -12.85 -4.82 -21.86
CA LYS A 455 -13.97 -5.77 -21.68
C LYS A 455 -14.42 -5.85 -20.23
N LEU A 456 -13.50 -5.91 -19.27
CA LEU A 456 -13.85 -5.88 -17.85
C LEU A 456 -14.51 -4.54 -17.46
N VAL A 457 -13.98 -3.42 -17.93
CA VAL A 457 -14.54 -2.08 -17.73
C VAL A 457 -15.94 -1.98 -18.31
N SER A 458 -16.14 -2.52 -19.52
CA SER A 458 -17.47 -2.61 -20.12
C SER A 458 -18.44 -3.42 -19.27
N ASN A 459 -17.99 -4.56 -18.73
CA ASN A 459 -18.81 -5.38 -17.85
C ASN A 459 -19.14 -4.64 -16.55
N TYR A 460 -18.15 -3.96 -15.94
CA TYR A 460 -18.34 -3.15 -14.75
C TYR A 460 -19.33 -2.00 -14.99
N ASN A 461 -19.16 -1.23 -16.07
CA ASN A 461 -20.08 -0.13 -16.41
C ASN A 461 -21.49 -0.64 -16.71
N THR A 462 -21.63 -1.84 -17.25
CA THR A 462 -22.94 -2.48 -17.44
C THR A 462 -23.58 -2.81 -16.10
N LEU A 463 -22.82 -3.34 -15.14
CA LEU A 463 -23.28 -3.59 -13.78
C LEU A 463 -23.62 -2.28 -13.04
N CYS A 464 -22.86 -1.20 -13.24
CA CYS A 464 -23.17 0.12 -12.67
C CYS A 464 -24.48 0.68 -13.23
N LYS A 465 -24.72 0.57 -14.55
CA LYS A 465 -26.01 0.95 -15.17
C LYS A 465 -27.17 0.11 -14.66
N GLN A 466 -26.94 -1.18 -14.42
CA GLN A 466 -27.94 -2.05 -13.79
C GLN A 466 -28.25 -1.60 -12.36
N LEU A 467 -27.23 -1.25 -11.55
CA LEU A 467 -27.42 -0.69 -10.21
C LEU A 467 -28.18 0.63 -10.25
N GLN A 468 -27.85 1.55 -11.16
CA GLN A 468 -28.61 2.80 -11.35
C GLN A 468 -30.08 2.55 -11.68
N THR A 469 -30.34 1.57 -12.54
CA THR A 469 -31.72 1.22 -12.92
C THR A 469 -32.47 0.64 -11.72
N LEU A 470 -31.85 -0.26 -10.96
CA LEU A 470 -32.44 -0.86 -9.76
C LEU A 470 -32.67 0.17 -8.64
N ILE A 471 -31.82 1.21 -8.55
CA ILE A 471 -32.00 2.35 -7.63
C ILE A 471 -33.20 3.20 -8.08
N LYS A 472 -33.29 3.55 -9.37
CA LYS A 472 -34.40 4.35 -9.93
C LYS A 472 -35.76 3.65 -9.81
N VAL A 473 -35.77 2.32 -9.93
CA VAL A 473 -36.99 1.49 -9.82
C VAL A 473 -37.40 1.26 -8.36
N GLY A 474 -36.63 1.74 -7.38
CA GLY A 474 -36.95 1.63 -5.95
C GLY A 474 -36.71 0.23 -5.36
N THR A 475 -35.98 -0.63 -6.07
CA THR A 475 -35.60 -1.97 -5.62
C THR A 475 -34.31 -2.02 -4.78
N ALA A 476 -33.63 -0.87 -4.66
CA ALA A 476 -32.46 -0.70 -3.80
C ALA A 476 -32.86 -0.15 -2.42
N PRO A 477 -32.05 -0.38 -1.37
CA PRO A 477 -32.22 0.27 -0.07
C PRO A 477 -32.28 1.80 -0.19
N LEU A 478 -32.95 2.46 0.76
CA LEU A 478 -33.04 3.92 0.84
C LEU A 478 -31.65 4.54 1.10
N GLY A 479 -31.30 5.59 0.36
CA GLY A 479 -30.06 6.35 0.53
C GLY A 479 -28.82 5.79 -0.20
N VAL A 480 -28.98 4.85 -1.13
CA VAL A 480 -27.82 4.25 -1.81
C VAL A 480 -27.32 5.10 -3.00
N VAL A 481 -26.03 5.43 -2.96
CA VAL A 481 -25.30 6.08 -4.06
C VAL A 481 -24.89 5.03 -5.11
N SER A 482 -25.10 5.33 -6.39
CA SER A 482 -24.63 4.46 -7.48
C SER A 482 -23.11 4.52 -7.60
N PRO A 483 -22.43 3.39 -7.82
CA PRO A 483 -21.02 3.41 -8.21
C PRO A 483 -20.81 4.23 -9.49
N PRO A 484 -19.74 5.06 -9.56
CA PRO A 484 -19.38 5.77 -10.78
C PRO A 484 -18.92 4.78 -11.85
N CYS A 485 -19.25 5.08 -13.11
CA CYS A 485 -18.75 4.32 -14.26
C CYS A 485 -17.29 4.70 -14.52
N ILE A 486 -16.47 3.72 -14.90
CA ILE A 486 -15.06 3.93 -15.23
C ILE A 486 -14.97 4.40 -16.69
N SER A 487 -14.28 5.52 -16.93
CA SER A 487 -14.00 5.98 -18.29
C SER A 487 -13.16 4.94 -19.04
N ARG A 488 -13.51 4.70 -20.32
CA ARG A 488 -12.70 3.86 -21.21
C ARG A 488 -11.48 4.61 -21.75
N GLU A 489 -11.57 5.93 -21.79
CA GLU A 489 -10.52 6.83 -22.25
C GLU A 489 -9.61 7.17 -21.06
N GLY A 490 -8.29 7.03 -21.24
CA GLY A 490 -7.33 7.36 -20.18
C GLY A 490 -7.17 6.32 -19.06
N ILE A 491 -7.81 5.14 -19.15
CA ILE A 491 -7.74 4.12 -18.08
C ILE A 491 -6.32 3.55 -17.83
N PHE A 492 -5.36 3.81 -18.71
CA PHE A 492 -3.96 3.45 -18.52
C PHE A 492 -3.11 4.62 -17.98
N GLN A 493 -3.72 5.79 -17.75
CA GLN A 493 -3.10 7.02 -17.24
C GLN A 493 -3.57 7.36 -15.81
N LEU A 494 -4.02 6.36 -15.05
CA LEU A 494 -4.64 6.54 -13.74
C LEU A 494 -3.66 7.12 -12.72
N ASP A 495 -4.12 8.13 -11.99
CA ASP A 495 -3.44 8.76 -10.87
C ASP A 495 -3.86 8.14 -9.52
N VAL A 496 -3.16 8.47 -8.42
CA VAL A 496 -3.41 7.99 -7.04
C VAL A 496 -4.77 8.45 -6.53
N ASP A 497 -5.34 9.47 -7.15
CA ASP A 497 -6.58 10.09 -6.73
C ASP A 497 -7.77 9.73 -7.63
N ASP A 498 -7.55 8.86 -8.62
CA ASP A 498 -8.60 8.40 -9.51
C ASP A 498 -9.67 7.60 -8.73
N ASP A 499 -10.94 7.93 -8.96
CA ASP A 499 -12.12 7.27 -8.36
C ASP A 499 -12.16 5.77 -8.59
N ILE A 500 -11.42 5.30 -9.60
CA ILE A 500 -11.25 3.87 -9.82
C ILE A 500 -10.83 3.19 -8.53
N TRP A 501 -9.98 3.77 -7.67
CA TRP A 501 -9.43 3.14 -6.47
C TRP A 501 -10.37 3.12 -5.26
N GLN A 502 -11.46 3.89 -5.30
CA GLN A 502 -12.40 4.03 -4.19
C GLN A 502 -13.62 3.11 -4.36
N ASP A 503 -14.10 2.43 -3.32
CA ASP A 503 -15.30 1.56 -3.40
C ASP A 503 -16.65 2.35 -3.33
N ILE A 504 -16.72 3.52 -3.96
CA ILE A 504 -17.92 4.40 -3.95
C ILE A 504 -19.15 3.63 -4.44
N GLY A 505 -20.22 3.59 -3.62
CA GLY A 505 -21.50 2.93 -3.94
C GLY A 505 -21.48 1.39 -3.88
N LEU A 506 -20.37 0.78 -3.42
CA LEU A 506 -20.22 -0.67 -3.29
C LEU A 506 -20.23 -1.17 -1.83
N ASP A 507 -20.18 -0.26 -0.85
CA ASP A 507 -20.29 -0.54 0.58
C ASP A 507 -21.68 -0.22 1.16
N ASP A 508 -21.93 -0.59 2.43
CA ASP A 508 -23.22 -0.41 3.08
C ASP A 508 -23.51 1.08 3.33
N ALA A 509 -24.67 1.53 2.83
CA ALA A 509 -24.98 2.93 2.65
C ALA A 509 -25.00 3.73 3.97
N THR A 510 -24.22 4.81 4.02
CA THR A 510 -24.45 5.94 4.92
C THR A 510 -25.51 6.84 4.31
N THR A 511 -26.53 7.18 5.11
CA THR A 511 -27.70 7.97 4.68
C THR A 511 -27.36 9.43 4.33
N ASP A 512 -26.13 9.86 4.62
CA ASP A 512 -25.53 11.16 4.25
C ASP A 512 -24.01 10.98 4.03
N PRO A 513 -23.52 10.86 2.78
CA PRO A 513 -22.10 10.64 2.50
C PRO A 513 -21.27 11.91 2.79
N PRO A 514 -20.07 11.79 3.39
CA PRO A 514 -19.20 12.93 3.64
C PRO A 514 -18.75 13.62 2.33
N LEU A 515 -18.39 14.90 2.40
CA LEU A 515 -18.10 15.71 1.21
C LEU A 515 -16.92 15.17 0.40
N TRP A 516 -15.88 14.63 1.04
CA TRP A 516 -14.77 13.97 0.33
C TRP A 516 -15.21 12.77 -0.52
N LEU A 517 -16.39 12.20 -0.26
CA LEU A 517 -16.95 11.09 -1.03
C LEU A 517 -17.99 11.58 -2.07
N ALA A 518 -18.76 12.61 -1.74
CA ALA A 518 -19.92 13.05 -2.52
C ALA A 518 -19.64 14.22 -3.47
N ASP A 519 -18.69 15.09 -3.13
CA ASP A 519 -18.41 16.34 -3.82
C ASP A 519 -17.12 16.22 -4.65
N GLU A 520 -17.22 16.44 -5.96
CA GLU A 520 -16.09 16.41 -6.90
C GLU A 520 -15.10 17.55 -6.65
N SER A 521 -15.59 18.75 -6.37
CA SER A 521 -14.76 19.92 -6.10
C SER A 521 -13.95 19.73 -4.81
N VAL A 522 -14.54 19.10 -3.78
CA VAL A 522 -13.82 18.73 -2.56
C VAL A 522 -12.77 17.65 -2.82
N ARG A 523 -13.07 16.62 -3.62
CA ARG A 523 -12.08 15.59 -3.99
C ARG A 523 -10.90 16.18 -4.74
N MET A 524 -11.16 16.94 -5.80
CA MET A 524 -10.11 17.64 -6.54
C MET A 524 -9.34 18.63 -5.65
N GLY A 525 -10.05 19.35 -4.79
CA GLY A 525 -9.45 20.25 -3.80
C GLY A 525 -8.47 19.55 -2.88
N ILE A 526 -8.81 18.37 -2.33
CA ILE A 526 -7.90 17.55 -1.51
C ILE A 526 -6.63 17.20 -2.29
N CYS A 527 -6.76 16.80 -3.56
CA CYS A 527 -5.61 16.42 -4.39
C CYS A 527 -4.67 17.61 -4.60
N HIS A 528 -5.21 18.76 -4.98
CA HIS A 528 -4.44 19.98 -5.17
C HIS A 528 -3.82 20.49 -3.86
N LEU A 529 -4.53 20.37 -2.73
CA LEU A 529 -4.02 20.72 -1.41
C LEU A 529 -2.81 19.84 -1.04
N LEU A 530 -2.90 18.53 -1.24
CA LEU A 530 -1.80 17.62 -0.95
C LEU A 530 -0.60 17.89 -1.86
N GLU A 531 -0.82 18.15 -3.15
CA GLU A 531 0.24 18.53 -4.07
C GLU A 531 0.90 19.87 -3.69
N TYR A 532 0.10 20.85 -3.27
CA TYR A 532 0.58 22.14 -2.76
C TYR A 532 1.45 21.95 -1.51
N ASP A 533 0.98 21.20 -0.51
CA ASP A 533 1.74 20.91 0.71
C ASP A 533 3.08 20.22 0.40
N ARG A 534 3.11 19.29 -0.56
CA ARG A 534 4.36 18.65 -1.02
C ARG A 534 5.28 19.60 -1.77
N CYS A 535 4.74 20.59 -2.47
CA CYS A 535 5.52 21.64 -3.11
C CYS A 535 6.19 22.54 -2.07
N VAL A 536 5.47 22.94 -1.01
CA VAL A 536 6.04 23.73 0.11
C VAL A 536 7.21 22.98 0.76
N GLU A 537 7.05 21.69 1.04
CA GLU A 537 8.14 20.86 1.58
C GLU A 537 9.36 20.76 0.65
N GLU A 538 9.12 20.69 -0.65
CA GLU A 538 10.19 20.61 -1.66
C GLU A 538 10.92 21.94 -1.82
N GLU A 539 10.23 23.08 -1.73
CA GLU A 539 10.85 24.40 -1.75
C GLU A 539 11.85 24.57 -0.61
N ASP A 540 11.39 24.32 0.62
CA ASP A 540 12.21 24.39 1.83
C ASP A 540 13.47 23.52 1.69
N ARG A 541 13.29 22.32 1.13
CA ARG A 541 14.38 21.37 0.95
C ARG A 541 15.37 21.83 -0.13
N LEU A 542 14.89 22.27 -1.29
CA LEU A 542 15.75 22.76 -2.37
C LEU A 542 16.51 24.02 -1.95
N CYS A 543 15.90 24.89 -1.16
CA CYS A 543 16.57 26.03 -0.55
C CYS A 543 17.72 25.60 0.36
N ARG A 544 17.50 24.63 1.26
CA ARG A 544 18.57 24.07 2.11
C ARG A 544 19.67 23.41 1.29
N GLU A 545 19.32 22.55 0.33
CA GLU A 545 20.29 21.85 -0.53
C GLU A 545 21.14 22.84 -1.35
N ARG A 546 20.54 23.93 -1.84
CA ARG A 546 21.27 25.01 -2.52
C ARG A 546 22.26 25.69 -1.59
N CYS A 547 21.86 26.06 -0.37
CA CYS A 547 22.75 26.70 0.60
C CYS A 547 23.92 25.78 0.96
N ILE A 548 23.65 24.51 1.26
CA ILE A 548 24.68 23.51 1.57
C ILE A 548 25.67 23.36 0.40
N LEU A 549 25.18 23.32 -0.84
CA LEU A 549 26.05 23.24 -2.01
C LEU A 549 26.96 24.47 -2.13
N GLN A 550 26.41 25.67 -1.93
CA GLN A 550 27.18 26.91 -2.00
C GLN A 550 28.23 26.98 -0.90
N GLU A 551 27.86 26.64 0.34
CA GLU A 551 28.77 26.57 1.48
C GLU A 551 29.90 25.57 1.25
N TRP A 552 29.56 24.36 0.80
CA TRP A 552 30.54 23.34 0.45
C TRP A 552 31.48 23.83 -0.65
N MET A 553 30.95 24.41 -1.73
CA MET A 553 31.78 24.92 -2.84
C MET A 553 32.71 26.06 -2.40
N MET A 554 32.24 26.98 -1.55
CA MET A 554 33.07 28.04 -0.99
C MET A 554 34.18 27.48 -0.11
N LEU A 555 33.89 26.46 0.71
CA LEU A 555 34.88 25.80 1.54
C LEU A 555 35.96 25.11 0.69
N GLU A 556 35.56 24.33 -0.32
CA GLU A 556 36.49 23.68 -1.25
C GLU A 556 37.35 24.70 -2.00
N TRP A 557 36.74 25.79 -2.48
CA TRP A 557 37.46 26.87 -3.16
C TRP A 557 38.50 27.53 -2.24
N ASN A 558 38.12 27.85 -1.00
CA ASN A 558 39.04 28.42 -0.02
C ASN A 558 40.20 27.47 0.32
N ASN A 559 39.94 26.15 0.37
CA ASN A 559 40.98 25.16 0.59
C ASN A 559 41.96 25.10 -0.60
N LEU A 560 41.45 25.15 -1.83
CA LEU A 560 42.28 25.20 -3.04
C LEU A 560 43.11 26.48 -3.15
N GLN A 561 42.63 27.60 -2.63
CA GLN A 561 43.41 28.84 -2.57
C GLN A 561 44.52 28.81 -1.52
N ARG A 562 44.38 27.96 -0.49
CA ARG A 562 45.36 27.81 0.60
C ARG A 562 46.42 26.74 0.31
N ALA A 563 46.08 25.75 -0.52
CA ALA A 563 46.99 24.70 -1.02
C ALA A 563 47.89 25.25 -2.12
#